data_AF-D7VN26-F1
#
_entry.id   AF-D7VN26-F1
#
_cell.length_a   1.000
_cell.length_b   1.000
_cell.length_c   1.000
_cell.angle_alpha   90.00
_cell.angle_beta   90.00
_cell.angle_gamma   90.00
#
_symmetry.space_group_name_H-M   'P 1'
#
loop_
_entity.id
_entity.type
_entity.pdbx_description
1 polymer ?
#
loop_
_entity_poly.entity_id
_entity_poly.type
_entity_poly.pdbx_seq_one_letter_code
_entity_poly.pdbx_strand_id
1 'polypeptide(L)'
;MKGRISTGTVQGSTLPEIGRIKVGMKTERGLPTSLDYFRATGKFATHFASLVGDKPTELHIAFVSNNLSEVCNEQFEAWDKGKRLGWGDGSTFTVWNPSGGKDNKGAYESDLAPTDPKVGAIRKFFARTLTLRFVLLKMKGVLGYWTFQTKAKETTIPSIVKAFDMVMERSGSIIGFPFSLVVEKVQSYTPGMAKNYPIVKLIPNFTEETIEQVRAYVESGGELNRLTTNMITSGSLLQLGSGSGVAVAVEEVK
;
A
#
# COMPACT_ATOMS: atom_id res chain seq x y z
N MET A 1 -25.40 -25.50 9.21
CA MET A 1 -24.74 -24.21 9.51
C MET A 1 -24.08 -23.68 8.25
N LYS A 2 -24.61 -22.61 7.65
CA LYS A 2 -23.92 -21.90 6.55
C LYS A 2 -22.77 -21.13 7.18
N GLY A 3 -21.53 -21.58 6.95
CA GLY A 3 -20.34 -20.85 7.35
C GLY A 3 -20.35 -19.43 6.75
N ARG A 4 -19.82 -18.46 7.48
CA ARG A 4 -19.78 -17.03 7.13
C ARG A 4 -18.87 -16.70 5.93
N ILE A 5 -18.18 -17.69 5.38
CA ILE A 5 -17.24 -17.53 4.27
C ILE A 5 -18.04 -17.68 2.98
N SER A 6 -18.28 -16.56 2.29
CA SER A 6 -18.83 -16.56 0.94
C SER A 6 -17.72 -16.90 -0.05
N THR A 7 -17.90 -17.98 -0.82
CA THR A 7 -17.12 -18.28 -2.02
C THR A 7 -17.63 -17.49 -3.24
N GLY A 8 -18.38 -16.41 -3.02
CA GLY A 8 -18.71 -15.46 -4.07
C GLY A 8 -17.44 -14.76 -4.53
N THR A 9 -17.33 -14.50 -5.83
CA THR A 9 -16.23 -13.79 -6.49
C THR A 9 -15.76 -12.62 -5.63
N VAL A 10 -14.65 -12.84 -4.90
CA VAL A 10 -14.13 -11.86 -3.95
C VAL A 10 -13.54 -10.72 -4.78
N GLN A 11 -14.33 -9.69 -5.07
CA GLN A 11 -13.85 -8.34 -5.39
C GLN A 11 -13.24 -7.71 -4.12
N GLY A 12 -12.24 -8.39 -3.55
CA GLY A 12 -11.62 -8.07 -2.28
C GLY A 12 -10.19 -8.58 -2.24
N SER A 13 -9.41 -8.20 -3.26
CA SER A 13 -8.01 -8.57 -3.42
C SER A 13 -7.05 -7.71 -2.60
N THR A 14 -7.38 -7.37 -1.34
CA THR A 14 -6.47 -6.53 -0.54
C THR A 14 -5.91 -7.33 0.62
N LEU A 15 -4.61 -7.63 0.53
CA LEU A 15 -3.80 -8.02 1.67
C LEU A 15 -4.10 -7.06 2.85
N PRO A 16 -4.06 -7.49 4.11
CA PRO A 16 -4.32 -6.58 5.23
C PRO A 16 -3.24 -5.48 5.33
N GLU A 17 -3.62 -4.28 5.79
CA GLU A 17 -2.64 -3.25 6.18
C GLU A 17 -1.87 -3.74 7.42
N ILE A 18 -0.57 -3.99 7.27
CA ILE A 18 0.30 -4.48 8.36
C ILE A 18 1.08 -3.34 9.04
N GLY A 19 1.20 -2.21 8.36
CA GLY A 19 1.81 -1.01 8.91
C GLY A 19 1.85 0.15 7.94
N ARG A 20 2.37 1.28 8.44
CA ARG A 20 2.56 2.51 7.68
C ARG A 20 4.01 2.93 7.70
N ILE A 21 4.50 3.35 6.54
CA ILE A 21 5.79 3.97 6.37
C ILE A 21 5.60 5.49 6.36
N LYS A 22 6.44 6.21 7.13
CA LYS A 22 6.39 7.67 7.30
C LYS A 22 7.77 8.27 7.13
N VAL A 23 7.82 9.52 6.68
CA VAL A 23 9.04 10.35 6.59
C VAL A 23 8.94 11.60 7.48
N GLY A 24 8.18 11.47 8.58
CA GLY A 24 7.97 12.54 9.54
C GLY A 24 7.55 12.01 10.89
N MET A 25 7.80 12.82 11.92
CA MET A 25 7.43 12.54 13.30
C MET A 25 6.95 13.80 14.00
N LYS A 26 6.29 13.64 15.16
CA LYS A 26 6.08 14.75 16.09
C LYS A 26 7.24 14.77 17.08
N THR A 27 7.75 15.94 17.37
CA THR A 27 8.70 16.14 18.49
C THR A 27 7.99 15.93 19.82
N GLU A 28 8.74 15.88 20.92
CA GLU A 28 8.20 15.85 22.28
C GLU A 28 7.26 17.03 22.56
N ARG A 29 7.49 18.17 21.90
CA ARG A 29 6.63 19.36 21.95
C ARG A 29 5.39 19.27 21.05
N GLY A 30 5.14 18.12 20.44
CA GLY A 30 4.01 17.86 19.53
C GLY A 30 4.14 18.49 18.14
N LEU A 31 5.25 19.16 17.83
CA LEU A 31 5.46 19.84 16.56
C LEU A 31 5.88 18.86 15.46
N PRO A 32 5.34 18.96 14.23
CA PRO A 32 5.75 18.10 13.13
C PRO A 32 7.19 18.39 12.71
N THR A 33 7.97 17.34 12.46
CA THR A 33 9.34 17.40 11.95
C THR A 33 9.52 16.35 10.87
N SER A 34 10.20 16.74 9.80
CA SER A 34 10.50 15.87 8.67
C SER A 34 11.79 15.08 8.88
N LEU A 35 11.79 13.83 8.46
CA LEU A 35 12.92 12.90 8.55
C LEU A 35 13.55 12.68 7.17
N ASP A 36 14.83 12.35 7.14
CA ASP A 36 15.61 11.90 5.98
C ASP A 36 15.64 10.38 5.82
N TYR A 37 14.86 9.66 6.62
CA TYR A 37 14.77 8.20 6.57
C TYR A 37 13.32 7.76 6.74
N PHE A 38 13.05 6.53 6.35
CA PHE A 38 11.76 5.87 6.55
C PHE A 38 11.60 5.37 7.97
N ARG A 39 10.45 5.69 8.56
CA ARG A 39 10.04 5.19 9.85
C ARG A 39 8.78 4.33 9.70
N ALA A 40 8.86 3.09 10.13
CA ALA A 40 7.69 2.23 10.23
C ALA A 40 6.85 2.52 11.48
N THR A 41 5.54 2.31 11.34
CA THR A 41 4.56 2.35 12.43
C THR A 41 3.54 1.24 12.22
N GLY A 42 2.92 0.74 13.29
CA GLY A 42 1.95 -0.35 13.22
C GLY A 42 2.47 -1.66 13.84
N LYS A 43 1.75 -2.76 13.61
CA LYS A 43 1.99 -4.04 14.29
C LYS A 43 3.34 -4.67 13.96
N PHE A 44 3.83 -4.45 12.74
CA PHE A 44 5.08 -5.04 12.25
C PHE A 44 6.28 -4.07 12.29
N ALA A 45 6.16 -2.94 13.00
CA ALA A 45 7.22 -1.93 13.04
C ALA A 45 8.54 -2.43 13.65
N THR A 46 8.47 -3.27 14.69
CA THR A 46 9.68 -3.88 15.31
C THR A 46 10.39 -4.82 14.34
N HIS A 47 9.61 -5.64 13.62
CA HIS A 47 10.16 -6.56 12.63
C HIS A 47 10.76 -5.81 11.43
N PHE A 48 10.12 -4.71 11.01
CA PHE A 48 10.70 -3.79 10.05
C PHE A 48 12.08 -3.31 10.49
N ALA A 49 12.21 -2.75 11.70
CA ALA A 49 13.49 -2.25 12.19
C ALA A 49 14.58 -3.33 12.22
N SER A 50 14.24 -4.58 12.56
CA SER A 50 15.21 -5.69 12.52
C SER A 50 15.70 -6.05 11.11
N LEU A 51 14.91 -5.81 10.07
CA LEU A 51 15.22 -6.24 8.70
C LEU A 51 15.89 -5.13 7.86
N VAL A 52 15.49 -3.88 8.07
CA VAL A 52 15.97 -2.72 7.29
C VAL A 52 16.81 -1.73 8.11
N GLY A 53 16.94 -1.95 9.43
CA GLY A 53 17.68 -1.08 10.34
C GLY A 53 16.85 0.10 10.85
N ASP A 54 17.49 0.95 11.66
CA ASP A 54 16.82 2.04 12.39
C ASP A 54 16.49 3.26 11.53
N LYS A 55 17.31 3.55 10.51
CA LYS A 55 17.19 4.74 9.66
C LYS A 55 17.36 4.42 8.17
N PRO A 56 16.53 3.54 7.60
CA PRO A 56 16.63 3.19 6.18
C PRO A 56 16.27 4.41 5.31
N THR A 57 17.16 4.78 4.39
CA THR A 57 16.92 5.81 3.37
C THR A 57 16.37 5.23 2.07
N GLU A 58 16.43 3.91 1.92
CA GLU A 58 15.96 3.16 0.76
C GLU A 58 15.18 1.92 1.20
N LEU A 59 14.07 1.64 0.53
CA LEU A 59 13.26 0.44 0.72
C LEU A 59 13.03 -0.24 -0.63
N HIS A 60 13.32 -1.53 -0.70
CA HIS A 60 12.98 -2.36 -1.85
C HIS A 60 11.54 -2.84 -1.71
N ILE A 61 10.70 -2.40 -2.63
CA ILE A 61 9.26 -2.61 -2.60
C ILE A 61 8.76 -3.23 -3.90
N ALA A 62 7.58 -3.84 -3.85
CA ALA A 62 6.85 -4.24 -5.05
C ALA A 62 5.35 -3.98 -4.87
N PHE A 63 4.64 -3.89 -5.99
CA PHE A 63 3.19 -3.74 -6.02
C PHE A 63 2.53 -5.10 -6.28
N VAL A 64 1.38 -5.32 -5.61
CA VAL A 64 0.64 -6.58 -5.66
C VAL A 64 -0.63 -6.51 -6.53
N SER A 65 -0.95 -5.31 -7.03
CA SER A 65 -2.12 -5.05 -7.85
C SER A 65 -1.77 -4.06 -8.96
N ASN A 66 -2.40 -4.22 -10.12
CA ASN A 66 -2.32 -3.29 -11.26
C ASN A 66 -3.37 -2.18 -11.16
N ASN A 67 -4.28 -2.24 -10.17
CA ASN A 67 -5.27 -1.21 -9.99
C ASN A 67 -4.63 0.04 -9.34
N LEU A 68 -4.47 1.11 -10.13
CA LEU A 68 -3.89 2.38 -9.67
C LEU A 68 -4.63 2.95 -8.45
N SER A 69 -5.96 2.86 -8.41
CA SER A 69 -6.76 3.33 -7.26
C SER A 69 -6.47 2.54 -5.96
N GLU A 70 -5.85 1.36 -6.08
CA GLU A 70 -5.47 0.54 -4.94
C GLU A 70 -4.03 0.80 -4.49
N VAL A 71 -3.09 0.87 -5.43
CA VAL A 71 -1.65 0.90 -5.14
C VAL A 71 -1.00 2.26 -5.24
N CYS A 72 -1.58 3.18 -6.00
CA CYS A 72 -1.07 4.52 -6.27
C CYS A 72 -2.25 5.49 -6.38
N ASN A 73 -2.97 5.67 -5.26
CA ASN A 73 -4.18 6.48 -5.24
C ASN A 73 -3.84 7.95 -5.01
N GLU A 74 -4.14 8.79 -6.01
CA GLU A 74 -4.05 10.23 -5.90
C GLU A 74 -5.43 10.82 -5.59
N GLN A 75 -5.52 11.53 -4.47
CA GLN A 75 -6.76 12.14 -4.02
C GLN A 75 -6.55 13.62 -3.72
N PHE A 76 -7.52 14.42 -4.15
CA PHE A 76 -7.63 15.84 -3.85
C PHE A 76 -8.74 16.03 -2.83
N GLU A 77 -8.46 16.73 -1.74
CA GLU A 77 -9.48 17.11 -0.77
C GLU A 77 -9.39 18.60 -0.45
N ALA A 78 -10.52 19.29 -0.53
CA ALA A 78 -10.65 20.69 -0.14
C ALA A 78 -11.37 20.78 1.21
N TRP A 79 -10.68 21.35 2.19
CA TRP A 79 -11.21 21.58 3.52
C TRP A 79 -11.07 23.06 3.89
N ASP A 80 -12.10 23.62 4.50
CA ASP A 80 -12.06 24.95 5.11
C ASP A 80 -12.72 24.90 6.50
N LYS A 81 -11.98 25.31 7.54
CA LYS A 81 -12.45 25.37 8.94
C LYS A 81 -13.19 24.11 9.41
N GLY A 82 -12.69 22.93 9.05
CA GLY A 82 -13.27 21.64 9.43
C GLY A 82 -14.47 21.18 8.59
N LYS A 83 -14.85 21.94 7.56
CA LYS A 83 -15.88 21.55 6.57
C LYS A 83 -15.22 21.10 5.28
N ARG A 84 -15.68 19.98 4.72
CA ARG A 84 -15.22 19.51 3.41
C ARG A 84 -15.96 20.30 2.33
N LEU A 85 -15.22 21.06 1.54
CA LEU A 85 -15.75 21.85 0.43
C LEU A 85 -15.78 21.04 -0.87
N GLY A 86 -14.94 20.01 -0.99
CA GLY A 86 -14.94 19.13 -2.14
C GLY A 86 -13.87 18.05 -2.06
N TRP A 87 -13.94 17.09 -2.97
CA TRP A 87 -12.93 16.05 -3.18
C TRP A 87 -12.88 15.63 -4.65
N GLY A 88 -11.82 14.95 -5.06
CA GLY A 88 -11.68 14.45 -6.43
C GLY A 88 -10.45 13.57 -6.60
N ASP A 89 -10.30 13.01 -7.78
CA ASP A 89 -9.18 12.15 -8.20
C ASP A 89 -8.22 12.84 -9.18
N GLY A 90 -8.47 14.12 -9.49
CA GLY A 90 -7.70 14.90 -10.46
C GLY A 90 -8.32 14.94 -11.86
N SER A 91 -9.21 13.99 -12.17
CA SER A 91 -9.99 13.94 -13.41
C SER A 91 -11.42 14.43 -13.20
N THR A 92 -12.04 14.01 -12.09
CA THR A 92 -13.39 14.37 -11.70
C THR A 92 -13.38 14.91 -10.27
N PHE A 93 -14.27 15.89 -10.02
CA PHE A 93 -14.40 16.54 -8.75
C PHE A 93 -15.85 16.56 -8.28
N THR A 94 -16.01 16.46 -6.97
CA THR A 94 -17.26 16.70 -6.27
C THR A 94 -17.10 17.93 -5.39
N VAL A 95 -17.98 18.92 -5.55
CA VAL A 95 -17.89 20.21 -4.86
C VAL A 95 -19.20 20.54 -4.15
N TRP A 96 -19.10 21.11 -2.95
CA TRP A 96 -20.24 21.61 -2.21
C TRP A 96 -20.77 22.91 -2.84
N ASN A 97 -22.00 22.88 -3.33
CA ASN A 97 -22.73 24.07 -3.73
C ASN A 97 -23.70 24.48 -2.60
N PRO A 98 -23.48 25.62 -1.92
CA PRO A 98 -24.35 26.08 -0.83
C PRO A 98 -25.75 26.48 -1.31
N SER A 99 -25.92 26.82 -2.59
CA SER A 99 -27.21 27.16 -3.20
C SER A 99 -27.85 25.97 -3.95
N GLY A 100 -27.25 24.79 -3.87
CA GLY A 100 -27.76 23.58 -4.51
C GLY A 100 -28.79 22.82 -3.64
N GLY A 101 -29.37 21.76 -4.21
CA GLY A 101 -30.21 20.81 -3.49
C GLY A 101 -31.67 21.23 -3.32
N LYS A 102 -32.45 20.38 -2.62
CA LYS A 102 -33.85 20.64 -2.30
C LYS A 102 -33.94 21.76 -1.25
N ASP A 103 -34.80 22.75 -1.50
CA ASP A 103 -35.01 23.92 -0.62
C ASP A 103 -33.77 24.81 -0.38
N ASN A 104 -32.79 24.85 -1.32
CA ASN A 104 -31.55 25.64 -1.19
C ASN A 104 -30.73 25.31 0.07
N LYS A 105 -30.76 24.06 0.55
CA LYS A 105 -30.02 23.61 1.75
C LYS A 105 -28.57 23.20 1.46
N GLY A 106 -28.11 23.42 0.23
CA GLY A 106 -26.81 23.02 -0.26
C GLY A 106 -26.76 21.55 -0.65
N ALA A 107 -25.99 21.23 -1.68
CA ALA A 107 -25.77 19.87 -2.14
C ALA A 107 -24.36 19.72 -2.71
N TYR A 108 -23.85 18.48 -2.67
CA TYR A 108 -22.66 18.13 -3.43
C TYR A 108 -23.04 17.89 -4.89
N GLU A 109 -22.28 18.52 -5.78
CA GLU A 109 -22.34 18.29 -7.21
C GLU A 109 -21.12 17.48 -7.63
N SER A 110 -21.37 16.31 -8.22
CA SER A 110 -20.35 15.35 -8.66
C SER A 110 -20.02 15.52 -10.15
N ASP A 111 -19.02 14.77 -10.63
CA ASP A 111 -18.63 14.69 -12.05
C ASP A 111 -18.22 16.02 -12.69
N LEU A 112 -17.76 16.97 -11.85
CA LEU A 112 -17.27 18.26 -12.31
C LEU A 112 -15.86 18.12 -12.90
N ALA A 113 -15.65 18.73 -14.06
CA ALA A 113 -14.33 18.77 -14.69
C ALA A 113 -13.34 19.66 -13.89
N PRO A 114 -12.02 19.45 -14.00
CA PRO A 114 -11.03 20.26 -13.27
C PRO A 114 -11.03 21.75 -13.64
N THR A 115 -11.58 22.08 -14.81
CA THR A 115 -11.74 23.44 -15.36
C THR A 115 -13.07 24.10 -14.96
N ASP A 116 -13.96 23.39 -14.27
CA ASP A 116 -15.25 23.93 -13.86
C ASP A 116 -15.08 25.14 -12.91
N PRO A 117 -15.83 26.24 -13.09
CA PRO A 117 -15.75 27.42 -12.23
C PRO A 117 -15.94 27.12 -10.73
N LYS A 118 -16.77 26.13 -10.37
CA LYS A 118 -17.02 25.73 -8.98
C LYS A 118 -15.79 25.07 -8.36
N VAL A 119 -15.08 24.24 -9.14
CA VAL A 119 -13.79 23.66 -8.75
C VAL A 119 -12.73 24.76 -8.64
N GLY A 120 -12.73 25.72 -9.58
CA GLY A 120 -11.87 26.90 -9.58
C GLY A 120 -12.01 27.75 -8.32
N ALA A 121 -13.24 27.99 -7.86
CA ALA A 121 -13.53 28.82 -6.67
C ALA A 121 -12.90 28.28 -5.38
N ILE A 122 -12.84 26.95 -5.24
CA ILE A 122 -12.26 26.29 -4.06
C ILE A 122 -10.84 25.77 -4.31
N ARG A 123 -10.23 26.08 -5.47
CA ARG A 123 -8.93 25.53 -5.90
C ARG A 123 -7.83 25.68 -4.86
N LYS A 124 -7.79 26.82 -4.17
CA LYS A 124 -6.82 27.14 -3.12
C LYS A 124 -6.89 26.22 -1.89
N PHE A 125 -8.04 25.61 -1.64
CA PHE A 125 -8.25 24.72 -0.50
C PHE A 125 -7.90 23.26 -0.81
N PHE A 126 -7.73 22.89 -2.08
CA PHE A 126 -7.37 21.52 -2.42
C PHE A 126 -5.95 21.17 -1.95
N ALA A 127 -5.88 20.11 -1.16
CA ALA A 127 -4.67 19.41 -0.80
C ALA A 127 -4.60 18.10 -1.60
N ARG A 128 -3.52 17.96 -2.37
CA ARG A 128 -3.17 16.73 -3.07
C ARG A 128 -2.55 15.75 -2.08
N THR A 129 -3.03 14.51 -2.08
CA THR A 129 -2.55 13.42 -1.25
C THR A 129 -2.31 12.20 -2.14
N LEU A 130 -1.10 11.66 -2.11
CA LEU A 130 -0.80 10.39 -2.76
C LEU A 130 -0.69 9.30 -1.69
N THR A 131 -1.37 8.19 -1.91
CA THR A 131 -1.30 6.99 -1.07
C THR A 131 -0.74 5.84 -1.88
N LEU A 132 0.40 5.32 -1.43
CA LEU A 132 1.01 4.12 -1.97
C LEU A 132 0.72 2.93 -1.09
N ARG A 133 0.38 1.79 -1.70
CA ARG A 133 0.26 0.50 -1.03
C ARG A 133 1.18 -0.50 -1.69
N PHE A 134 2.14 -1.03 -0.94
CA PHE A 134 3.18 -1.92 -1.47
C PHE A 134 3.58 -2.98 -0.45
N VAL A 135 4.29 -4.00 -0.91
CA VAL A 135 4.94 -4.99 -0.05
C VAL A 135 6.42 -4.68 0.07
N LEU A 136 7.04 -5.06 1.19
CA LEU A 136 8.49 -4.93 1.39
C LEU A 136 9.15 -6.25 1.03
N LEU A 137 10.07 -6.23 0.06
CA LEU A 137 10.69 -7.45 -0.46
C LEU A 137 11.57 -8.16 0.58
N LYS A 138 12.16 -7.40 1.52
CA LYS A 138 12.94 -7.98 2.63
C LYS A 138 12.07 -8.66 3.70
N MET A 139 10.78 -8.37 3.76
CA MET A 139 9.87 -8.92 4.78
C MET A 139 9.18 -10.18 4.27
N LYS A 140 9.94 -11.27 4.23
CA LYS A 140 9.46 -12.59 3.78
C LYS A 140 8.46 -13.19 4.78
N GLY A 141 7.46 -13.91 4.28
CA GLY A 141 6.50 -14.66 5.11
C GLY A 141 5.39 -13.84 5.79
N VAL A 142 5.31 -12.52 5.57
CA VAL A 142 4.20 -11.69 6.07
C VAL A 142 3.31 -11.27 4.90
N LEU A 143 2.07 -11.78 4.87
CA LEU A 143 1.08 -11.38 3.88
C LEU A 143 0.34 -10.11 4.33
N GLY A 144 0.80 -8.97 3.84
CA GLY A 144 0.23 -7.67 4.15
C GLY A 144 0.86 -6.55 3.34
N TYR A 145 0.11 -5.47 3.09
CA TYR A 145 0.68 -4.27 2.49
C TYR A 145 1.10 -3.24 3.55
N TRP A 146 2.13 -2.49 3.20
CA TRP A 146 2.54 -1.26 3.85
C TRP A 146 1.92 -0.07 3.12
N THR A 147 1.48 0.91 3.89
CA THR A 147 0.95 2.16 3.33
C THR A 147 1.94 3.31 3.54
N PHE A 148 2.23 4.05 2.48
CA PHE A 148 2.95 5.32 2.52
C PHE A 148 2.02 6.42 2.02
N GLN A 149 1.87 7.51 2.78
CA GLN A 149 1.01 8.62 2.39
C GLN A 149 1.80 9.93 2.43
N THR A 150 1.70 10.72 1.37
CA THR A 150 2.38 12.01 1.24
C THR A 150 1.44 13.09 0.71
N LYS A 151 1.64 14.31 1.21
CA LYS A 151 0.98 15.55 0.72
C LYS A 151 1.97 16.50 0.02
N ALA A 152 3.17 16.00 -0.31
CA ALA A 152 4.22 16.81 -0.91
C ALA A 152 3.85 17.16 -2.36
N LYS A 153 3.67 18.46 -2.64
CA LYS A 153 3.02 18.91 -3.88
C LYS A 153 3.92 18.90 -5.13
N GLU A 154 5.20 19.21 -4.99
CA GLU A 154 5.99 19.64 -6.15
C GLU A 154 6.91 18.58 -6.77
N THR A 155 7.59 17.75 -5.98
CA THR A 155 8.64 16.85 -6.51
C THR A 155 8.36 15.38 -6.26
N THR A 156 7.95 15.03 -5.04
CA THR A 156 7.69 13.64 -4.64
C THR A 156 6.59 12.98 -5.48
N ILE A 157 5.40 13.60 -5.56
CA ILE A 157 4.27 12.97 -6.25
C ILE A 157 4.53 12.82 -7.75
N PRO A 158 5.01 13.86 -8.48
CA PRO A 158 5.34 13.70 -9.90
C PRO A 158 6.44 12.66 -10.16
N SER A 159 7.46 12.56 -9.28
CA SER A 159 8.50 11.54 -9.41
C SER A 159 7.94 10.13 -9.29
N ILE A 160 7.00 9.91 -8.38
CA ILE A 160 6.37 8.60 -8.18
C ILE A 160 5.49 8.25 -9.38
N VAL A 161 4.59 9.16 -9.78
CA VAL A 161 3.69 8.95 -10.92
C VAL A 161 4.47 8.64 -12.20
N LYS A 162 5.52 9.41 -12.50
CA LYS A 162 6.37 9.16 -13.68
C LYS A 162 7.03 7.78 -13.67
N ALA A 163 7.44 7.28 -12.51
CA ALA A 163 8.04 5.95 -12.40
C ALA A 163 7.01 4.84 -12.63
N PHE A 164 5.78 5.02 -12.15
CA PHE A 164 4.65 4.12 -12.45
C PHE A 164 4.33 4.09 -13.93
N ASP A 165 4.14 5.27 -14.54
CA ASP A 165 3.80 5.40 -15.96
C ASP A 165 4.86 4.75 -16.84
N MET A 166 6.14 4.97 -16.53
CA MET A 166 7.26 4.37 -17.27
C MET A 166 7.23 2.84 -17.25
N VAL A 167 6.95 2.22 -16.10
CA VAL A 167 6.89 0.75 -16.01
C VAL A 167 5.64 0.23 -16.68
N MET A 168 4.49 0.88 -16.49
CA MET A 168 3.22 0.50 -17.08
C MET A 168 3.26 0.59 -18.62
N GLU A 169 3.84 1.65 -19.18
CA GLU A 169 4.00 1.84 -20.62
C GLU A 169 4.92 0.78 -21.25
N ARG A 170 5.98 0.38 -20.54
CA ARG A 170 6.96 -0.58 -21.06
C ARG A 170 6.55 -2.04 -20.93
N SER A 171 5.82 -2.39 -19.88
CA SER A 171 5.56 -3.80 -19.52
C SER A 171 4.09 -4.19 -19.47
N GLY A 172 3.18 -3.21 -19.50
CA GLY A 172 1.73 -3.43 -19.38
C GLY A 172 1.26 -3.85 -17.98
N SER A 173 2.16 -4.04 -17.01
CA SER A 173 1.85 -4.47 -15.64
C SER A 173 2.92 -4.00 -14.66
N ILE A 174 2.51 -3.54 -13.48
CA ILE A 174 3.42 -3.14 -12.39
C ILE A 174 3.60 -4.25 -11.34
N ILE A 175 2.77 -5.31 -11.40
CA ILE A 175 2.86 -6.45 -10.48
C ILE A 175 4.17 -7.20 -10.70
N GLY A 176 4.88 -7.49 -9.61
CA GLY A 176 6.13 -8.26 -9.64
C GLY A 176 7.35 -7.45 -10.07
N PHE A 177 7.20 -6.16 -10.36
CA PHE A 177 8.31 -5.27 -10.66
C PHE A 177 8.92 -4.73 -9.36
N PRO A 178 10.24 -4.92 -9.14
CA PRO A 178 10.94 -4.34 -8.01
C PRO A 178 11.15 -2.83 -8.19
N PHE A 179 10.90 -2.07 -7.12
CA PHE A 179 11.17 -0.65 -7.04
C PHE A 179 11.98 -0.32 -5.79
N SER A 180 12.88 0.64 -5.91
CA SER A 180 13.51 1.33 -4.79
C SER A 180 12.71 2.57 -4.45
N LEU A 181 12.13 2.60 -3.25
CA LEU A 181 11.57 3.79 -2.65
C LEU A 181 12.67 4.48 -1.84
N VAL A 182 13.11 5.66 -2.29
CA VAL A 182 14.26 6.38 -1.71
C VAL A 182 13.79 7.69 -1.10
N VAL A 183 14.31 8.05 0.07
CA VAL A 183 14.09 9.35 0.70
C VAL A 183 15.38 10.15 0.78
N GLU A 184 15.31 11.41 0.35
CA GLU A 184 16.43 12.36 0.36
C GLU A 184 15.95 13.70 0.90
N LYS A 185 16.74 14.36 1.77
CA LYS A 185 16.48 15.76 2.12
C LYS A 185 17.02 16.66 1.03
N VAL A 186 16.16 17.52 0.49
CA VAL A 186 16.56 18.56 -0.45
C VAL A 186 16.31 19.91 0.18
N GLN A 187 17.27 20.81 -0.01
CA GLN A 187 17.17 22.22 0.35
C GLN A 187 16.53 22.96 -0.83
N SER A 188 15.38 23.59 -0.59
CA SER A 188 14.86 24.56 -1.55
C SER A 188 15.67 25.85 -1.46
N TYR A 189 16.02 26.38 -2.64
CA TYR A 189 16.66 27.68 -2.81
C TYR A 189 15.66 28.77 -3.22
N THR A 190 14.36 28.58 -2.95
CA THR A 190 13.37 29.62 -3.19
C THR A 190 13.73 30.87 -2.37
N PRO A 191 13.94 32.04 -3.01
CA PRO A 191 14.31 33.26 -2.30
C PRO A 191 13.35 33.57 -1.15
N GLY A 192 13.88 33.76 0.06
CA GLY A 192 13.12 34.05 1.27
C GLY A 192 12.48 32.85 2.00
N MET A 193 12.55 31.63 1.44
CA MET A 193 11.93 30.44 2.02
C MET A 193 12.81 29.20 1.88
N ALA A 194 14.10 29.32 2.24
CA ALA A 194 15.00 28.19 2.31
C ALA A 194 14.46 27.16 3.31
N LYS A 195 13.94 26.04 2.79
CA LYS A 195 13.34 24.97 3.57
C LYS A 195 13.98 23.64 3.19
N ASN A 196 14.35 22.87 4.19
CA ASN A 196 14.77 21.49 4.03
C ASN A 196 13.54 20.60 4.14
N TYR A 197 13.24 19.82 3.10
CA TYR A 197 12.15 18.86 3.12
C TYR A 197 12.56 17.54 2.48
N PRO A 198 11.99 16.42 2.93
CA PRO A 198 12.23 15.12 2.34
C PRO A 198 11.47 15.01 1.02
N ILE A 199 12.18 14.60 0.00
CA ILE A 199 11.65 14.15 -1.26
C ILE A 199 11.69 12.63 -1.24
N VAL A 200 10.59 12.00 -1.64
CA VAL A 200 10.54 10.56 -1.84
C VAL A 200 10.49 10.29 -3.33
N LYS A 201 11.38 9.43 -3.80
CA LYS A 201 11.48 9.02 -5.21
C LYS A 201 11.17 7.53 -5.30
N LEU A 202 10.50 7.15 -6.38
CA LEU A 202 10.29 5.77 -6.74
C LEU A 202 11.14 5.49 -7.97
N ILE A 203 12.01 4.49 -7.90
CA ILE A 203 12.95 4.15 -8.97
C ILE A 203 12.76 2.67 -9.30
N PRO A 204 12.42 2.30 -10.55
CA PRO A 204 12.42 0.90 -10.96
C PRO A 204 13.83 0.32 -10.79
N ASN A 205 13.98 -0.76 -10.03
CA ASN A 205 15.28 -1.32 -9.69
C ASN A 205 15.37 -2.78 -10.14
N PHE A 206 16.01 -3.02 -11.28
CA PHE A 206 16.18 -4.33 -11.91
C PHE A 206 17.54 -4.98 -11.66
N THR A 207 18.19 -4.65 -10.55
CA THR A 207 19.43 -5.34 -10.17
C THR A 207 19.16 -6.82 -9.90
N GLU A 208 20.20 -7.66 -10.04
CA GLU A 208 20.10 -9.09 -9.75
C GLU A 208 19.63 -9.35 -8.31
N GLU A 209 20.10 -8.53 -7.36
CA GLU A 209 19.68 -8.60 -5.96
C GLU A 209 18.18 -8.37 -5.78
N THR A 210 17.61 -7.32 -6.40
CA THR A 210 16.19 -7.00 -6.25
C THR A 210 15.29 -7.99 -6.96
N ILE A 211 15.73 -8.52 -8.10
CA ILE A 211 15.03 -9.60 -8.82
C ILE A 211 14.97 -10.86 -7.95
N GLU A 212 16.09 -11.24 -7.33
CA GLU A 212 16.13 -12.39 -6.41
C GLU A 212 15.27 -12.15 -5.16
N GLN A 213 15.22 -10.92 -4.65
CA GLN A 213 14.32 -10.57 -3.54
C GLN A 213 12.83 -10.72 -3.92
N VAL A 214 12.44 -10.35 -5.15
CA VAL A 214 11.08 -10.62 -5.66
C VAL A 214 10.82 -12.11 -5.73
N ARG A 215 11.76 -12.89 -6.31
CA ARG A 215 11.65 -14.34 -6.43
C ARG A 215 11.45 -14.99 -5.07
N ALA A 216 12.32 -14.68 -4.11
CA ALA A 216 12.26 -15.21 -2.76
C ALA A 216 10.99 -14.78 -2.01
N TYR A 217 10.50 -13.56 -2.26
CA TYR A 217 9.22 -13.10 -1.70
C TYR A 217 8.05 -13.92 -2.25
N VAL A 218 8.00 -14.13 -3.57
CA VAL A 218 6.98 -14.95 -4.24
C VAL A 218 7.06 -16.40 -3.79
N GLU A 219 8.25 -16.99 -3.67
CA GLU A 219 8.44 -18.35 -3.16
C GLU A 219 7.97 -18.46 -1.70
N SER A 220 8.27 -17.48 -0.85
CA SER A 220 7.76 -17.48 0.54
C SER A 220 6.24 -17.29 0.63
N GLY A 221 5.64 -16.53 -0.29
CA GLY A 221 4.19 -16.42 -0.44
C GLY A 221 3.56 -17.67 -1.05
N GLY A 222 4.28 -18.37 -1.93
CA GLY A 222 3.92 -19.66 -2.51
C GLY A 222 3.97 -20.79 -1.49
N GLU A 223 4.95 -20.76 -0.58
CA GLU A 223 5.03 -21.60 0.62
C GLU A 223 3.84 -21.35 1.53
N LEU A 224 3.39 -20.11 1.72
CA LEU A 224 2.13 -19.82 2.43
C LEU A 224 0.90 -20.39 1.72
N ASN A 225 0.84 -20.31 0.38
CA ASN A 225 -0.21 -20.94 -0.43
C ASN A 225 -0.18 -22.48 -0.31
N ARG A 226 1.01 -23.07 -0.21
CA ARG A 226 1.22 -24.51 0.02
C ARG A 226 0.93 -24.92 1.46
N LEU A 227 1.25 -24.09 2.45
CA LEU A 227 0.96 -24.32 3.87
C LEU A 227 -0.54 -24.19 4.13
N THR A 228 -1.27 -23.30 3.45
CA THR A 228 -2.74 -23.29 3.49
C THR A 228 -3.33 -24.52 2.79
N THR A 229 -2.74 -24.97 1.69
CA THR A 229 -3.16 -26.21 1.01
C THR A 229 -2.90 -27.46 1.89
N ASN A 230 -1.77 -27.50 2.60
CA ASN A 230 -1.40 -28.60 3.48
C ASN A 230 -2.15 -28.55 4.82
N MET A 231 -2.47 -27.38 5.39
CA MET A 231 -3.32 -27.27 6.58
C MET A 231 -4.78 -27.62 6.30
N ILE A 232 -5.29 -27.35 5.09
CA ILE A 232 -6.62 -27.80 4.65
C ILE A 232 -6.63 -29.32 4.37
N THR A 233 -5.50 -29.88 3.92
CA THR A 233 -5.36 -31.33 3.66
C THR A 233 -5.02 -32.14 4.92
N SER A 234 -4.52 -31.49 5.98
CA SER A 234 -4.22 -32.15 7.28
C SER A 234 -5.47 -32.46 8.12
N GLY A 235 -6.67 -32.27 7.56
CA GLY A 235 -7.92 -32.83 8.08
C GLY A 235 -8.24 -34.25 7.61
N SER A 236 -7.39 -34.86 6.77
CA SER A 236 -7.53 -36.26 6.32
C SER A 236 -6.18 -36.96 6.30
N LEU A 237 -5.67 -37.31 7.48
CA LEU A 237 -4.63 -38.32 7.62
C LEU A 237 -4.73 -39.03 8.97
N LEU A 238 -5.87 -39.71 9.14
CA LEU A 238 -6.03 -40.86 10.05
C LEU A 238 -6.89 -41.92 9.35
N GLN A 239 -6.51 -42.27 8.13
CA GLN A 239 -6.86 -43.56 7.54
C GLN A 239 -5.66 -44.05 6.75
N LEU A 240 -4.60 -44.42 7.48
CA LEU A 240 -3.49 -45.28 7.05
C LEU A 240 -2.60 -45.48 8.29
N GLY A 241 -3.09 -46.32 9.21
CA GLY A 241 -2.42 -46.58 10.49
C GLY A 241 -3.14 -47.56 11.40
N SER A 242 -4.01 -48.42 10.88
CA SER A 242 -4.43 -49.65 11.58
C SER A 242 -3.73 -50.84 10.93
N GLY A 243 -2.41 -50.88 11.14
CA GLY A 243 -1.51 -51.93 10.71
C GLY A 243 -0.46 -52.15 11.78
N SER A 244 -0.90 -52.70 12.92
CA SER A 244 -0.08 -53.19 14.03
C SER A 244 -1.00 -54.17 14.77
N GLY A 245 -0.74 -55.45 15.00
CA GLY A 245 0.43 -56.31 14.91
C GLY A 245 0.17 -57.44 15.91
N VAL A 246 0.35 -58.69 15.47
CA VAL A 246 0.59 -59.90 16.27
C VAL A 246 -0.52 -60.42 17.22
N ALA A 247 -1.09 -61.59 16.87
CA ALA A 247 -1.38 -62.66 17.83
C ALA A 247 -1.39 -64.02 17.11
N VAL A 248 -0.60 -64.94 17.66
CA VAL A 248 -0.46 -66.36 17.29
C VAL A 248 -1.69 -67.14 17.76
N ALA A 249 -2.25 -68.02 16.91
CA ALA A 249 -2.93 -69.23 17.37
C ALA A 249 -2.91 -70.29 16.26
N VAL A 250 -2.32 -71.42 16.63
CA VAL A 250 -2.30 -72.70 15.92
C VAL A 250 -3.62 -73.42 16.20
N GLU A 251 -4.31 -73.95 15.19
CA GLU A 251 -4.98 -75.25 15.31
C GLU A 251 -5.35 -75.82 13.94
N GLU A 252 -4.97 -77.09 13.75
CA GLU A 252 -5.39 -77.98 12.68
C GLU A 252 -6.92 -78.17 12.69
N VAL A 253 -7.49 -78.67 11.58
CA VAL A 253 -8.12 -80.02 11.52
C VAL A 253 -8.84 -80.17 10.17
N LYS A 254 -8.34 -81.16 9.41
CA LYS A 254 -8.95 -81.97 8.33
C LYS A 254 -9.55 -81.30 7.10
#